data_AF-A0AA92EHK4-F1
#
_entry.id   AF-A0AA92EHK4-F1
#
_cell.length_a   1.000
_cell.length_b   1.000
_cell.length_c   1.000
_cell.angle_alpha   90.00
_cell.angle_beta   90.00
_cell.angle_gamma   90.00
#
_symmetry.space_group_name_H-M   'P 1'
#
loop_
_entity.id
_entity.type
_entity.pdbx_description
1 polymer ?
#
loop_
_entity_poly.entity_id
_entity_poly.type
_entity_poly.pdbx_seq_one_letter_code
_entity_poly.pdbx_strand_id
1 'polypeptide(L)' 'MLAALVAGLARPKMTFRQRNLYCQFSFGTLPTDELQKLEAKAARLGDYILAGRLQQKINSVWAE' A
#
# COMPACT_ATOMS: atom_id res chain seq x y z
N MET A 1 0.29 11.66 -3.79
CA MET A 1 0.18 10.18 -3.92
C MET A 1 1.35 9.48 -3.22
N LEU A 2 2.59 9.78 -3.59
CA LEU A 2 3.81 9.27 -2.92
C LEU A 2 3.80 9.46 -1.38
N ALA A 3 3.49 10.68 -0.92
CA ALA A 3 3.46 11.02 0.50
C ALA A 3 2.51 10.14 1.33
N ALA A 4 1.37 9.72 0.76
CA ALA A 4 0.40 8.86 1.43
C ALA A 4 0.96 7.44 1.63
N LEU A 5 1.71 6.92 0.65
CA LEU A 5 2.36 5.62 0.75
C LEU A 5 3.48 5.63 1.80
N VAL A 6 4.29 6.68 1.79
CA VAL A 6 5.35 6.90 2.78
C VAL A 6 4.75 6.98 4.19
N ALA A 7 3.66 7.73 4.37
CA ALA A 7 2.96 7.83 5.64
C ALA A 7 2.34 6.48 6.08
N GLY A 8 1.76 5.71 5.15
CA GLY A 8 1.23 4.37 5.42
C GLY A 8 2.31 3.39 5.91
N LEU A 9 3.48 3.39 5.25
CA LEU A 9 4.64 2.58 5.65
C LEU A 9 5.25 3.04 6.97
N ALA A 10 5.23 4.34 7.27
CA ALA A 10 5.74 4.89 8.52
C ALA A 10 4.80 4.60 9.71
N ARG A 11 3.54 4.21 9.45
CA ARG A 11 2.57 3.95 10.51
C ARG A 11 3.00 2.72 11.32
N PRO A 12 3.22 2.87 12.65
CA PRO A 12 3.72 1.80 13.48
C PRO A 12 2.79 0.59 13.44
N LYS A 13 3.38 -0.60 13.41
CA LYS A 13 2.64 -1.84 13.50
C LYS A 13 2.41 -2.18 14.96
N MET A 14 1.17 -2.44 15.33
CA MET A 14 0.86 -2.97 16.66
C MET A 14 1.20 -4.46 16.80
N THR A 15 1.42 -5.15 15.68
CA THR A 15 1.77 -6.58 15.65
C THR A 15 2.85 -6.84 14.60
N PHE A 16 3.60 -7.93 14.76
CA PHE A 16 4.61 -8.38 13.79
C PHE A 16 4.02 -8.99 12.50
N ARG A 17 2.69 -8.99 12.35
CA ARG A 17 2.03 -9.58 11.18
C ARG A 17 2.34 -8.79 9.91
N GLN A 18 2.31 -9.52 8.79
CA GLN A 18 2.35 -8.88 7.49
C GLN A 18 1.08 -8.04 7.29
N ARG A 19 1.22 -6.85 6.68
CA ARG A 19 0.11 -5.94 6.41
C ARG A 19 0.08 -5.56 4.94
N ASN A 20 -1.11 -5.60 4.37
CA ASN A 20 -1.36 -5.22 2.98
C ASN A 20 -1.79 -3.75 2.92
N LEU A 21 -1.03 -2.93 2.21
CA LEU A 21 -1.30 -1.52 1.96
C LEU A 21 -1.96 -1.35 0.59
N TYR A 22 -3.26 -1.12 0.59
CA TYR A 22 -4.04 -0.87 -0.61
C TYR A 22 -3.95 0.60 -1.02
N CYS A 23 -3.46 0.86 -2.23
CA CYS A 23 -3.25 2.20 -2.74
C CYS A 23 -4.39 2.59 -3.69
N GLN A 24 -5.23 3.55 -3.32
CA GLN A 24 -6.35 3.99 -4.19
C GLN A 24 -5.91 4.69 -5.51
N PHE A 25 -4.61 4.85 -5.73
CA PHE A 25 -4.04 5.45 -6.94
C PHE A 25 -3.31 4.41 -7.80
N SER A 26 -3.21 4.68 -9.10
CA SER A 26 -2.53 3.80 -10.06
C SER A 26 -1.01 3.95 -9.94
N PHE A 27 -0.27 2.85 -9.89
CA PHE A 27 1.20 2.89 -9.85
C PHE A 27 1.85 3.53 -11.07
N GLY A 28 1.17 3.53 -12.22
CA GLY A 28 1.65 4.21 -13.43
C GLY A 28 1.75 5.74 -13.30
N THR A 29 1.24 6.33 -12.21
CA THR A 29 1.44 7.77 -11.91
C THR A 29 2.63 8.03 -11.00
N LEU A 30 3.31 6.98 -10.52
CA LEU A 30 4.56 7.09 -9.77
C LEU A 30 5.75 6.81 -10.70
N PRO A 31 6.88 7.50 -10.52
CA PRO A 31 8.10 7.14 -11.21
C PRO A 31 8.56 5.74 -10.75
N THR A 32 8.97 4.92 -11.71
CA THR A 32 9.26 3.49 -11.52
C THR A 32 10.34 3.25 -10.45
N ASP A 33 11.35 4.13 -10.37
CA ASP A 33 12.44 4.01 -9.41
C ASP A 33 11.98 4.28 -7.97
N GLU A 34 11.07 5.22 -7.76
CA GLU A 34 10.49 5.48 -6.44
C GLU A 34 9.56 4.36 -6.01
N LEU A 35 8.76 3.81 -6.93
CA LEU A 35 7.90 2.67 -6.63
C LEU A 35 8.73 1.47 -6.17
N GLN A 36 9.82 1.13 -6.86
CA GLN A 36 10.73 0.06 -6.45
C GLN A 36 11.33 0.30 -5.06
N LYS A 37 11.77 1.54 -4.76
CA LYS A 37 12.30 1.89 -3.43
C LYS A 37 11.26 1.66 -2.33
N LEU A 38 10.00 1.99 -2.61
CA LEU A 38 8.90 1.82 -1.66
C LEU A 38 8.49 0.36 -1.48
N GLU A 39 8.47 -0.42 -2.56
CA GLU A 39 8.24 -1.87 -2.52
C GLU A 39 9.34 -2.59 -1.74
N ALA A 40 10.60 -2.23 -1.97
CA ALA A 40 11.72 -2.77 -1.20
C ALA A 40 11.62 -2.41 0.30
N LYS A 41 11.20 -1.17 0.61
CA LYS A 41 10.96 -0.74 1.99
C LYS A 41 9.80 -1.52 2.62
N ALA A 42 8.70 -1.71 1.90
CA ALA A 42 7.56 -2.48 2.35
C ALA A 42 7.97 -3.92 2.67
N ALA A 43 8.66 -4.59 1.74
CA ALA A 43 9.14 -5.97 1.93
C ALA A 43 10.02 -6.10 3.18
N ARG A 44 10.95 -5.16 3.42
CA ARG A 44 11.78 -5.13 4.64
C ARG A 44 10.97 -4.98 5.93
N LEU A 45 9.86 -4.25 5.87
CA LEU A 45 8.94 -4.08 7.00
C LEU A 45 7.95 -5.25 7.13
N GLY A 46 7.95 -6.20 6.19
CA GLY A 46 6.92 -7.23 6.09
C GLY A 46 5.56 -6.67 5.64
N ASP A 47 5.56 -5.59 4.88
CA ASP A 47 4.36 -5.03 4.24
C ASP A 47 4.33 -5.37 2.75
N TYR A 48 3.13 -5.50 2.20
CA TYR A 48 2.90 -5.60 0.76
C TYR A 48 2.14 -4.37 0.26
N ILE A 49 2.63 -3.76 -0.80
CA ILE A 49 1.95 -2.64 -1.47
C ILE A 49 1.12 -3.20 -2.62
N LEU A 50 -0.19 -2.94 -2.62
CA LEU A 50 -1.13 -3.44 -3.62
C LEU A 50 -1.76 -2.27 -4.37
N ALA A 51 -1.76 -2.35 -5.70
CA ALA A 51 -2.44 -1.36 -6.54
C ALA A 51 -3.95 -1.48 -6.33
N GLY A 52 -4.60 -0.39 -5.94
CA GLY A 52 -6.04 -0.33 -5.65
C GLY A 52 -6.94 -0.48 -6.86
N ARG A 53 -6.42 -0.91 -8.03
CA ARG A 53 -7.28 -1.41 -9.11
C ARG A 53 -8.10 -2.63 -8.69
N LEU A 54 -7.65 -3.39 -7.70
CA LEU A 54 -8.46 -4.46 -7.08
C LEU A 54 -9.59 -3.92 -6.19
N GLN A 55 -9.50 -2.68 -5.72
CA GLN A 55 -10.44 -2.08 -4.77
C GLN A 55 -11.72 -1.56 -5.45
N GLN A 56 -11.69 -1.26 -6.75
CA GLN A 56 -12.92 -0.88 -7.49
C GLN A 56 -13.94 -2.03 -7.60
N LYS A 57 -13.53 -3.28 -7.42
CA LYS A 57 -14.46 -4.44 -7.32
C LYS A 57 -14.94 -4.73 -5.90
N ILE A 58 -14.40 -4.08 -4.87
CA ILE A 58 -14.75 -4.29 -3.45
C ILE A 58 -15.29 -2.96 -2.89
N ASN A 59 -16.38 -2.49 -3.50
CA ASN A 59 -17.33 -1.60 -2.83
C ASN A 59 -18.41 -2.41 -2.08
N SER A 60 -18.13 -3.67 -1.73
CA SER A 60 -18.95 -4.42 -0.78
C SER A 60 -18.68 -3.87 0.62
N VAL A 61 -19.44 -2.83 0.98
CA VAL A 61 -19.63 -2.44 2.38
C VAL A 61 -20.35 -3.62 3.03
N TRP A 62 -19.69 -4.32 3.95
CA TRP A 62 -20.38 -5.24 4.85
C TRP A 62 -21.19 -4.37 5.81
N ALA A 63 -22.49 -4.25 5.54
CA ALA A 63 -23.45 -3.82 6.54
C ALA A 63 -23.65 -5.00 7.49
N GLU A 64 -23.36 -4.78 8.76
CA GLU A 64 -23.72 -5.69 9.85
C GLU A 64 -25.24 -5.74 10.02
#